data_AF-A0A932JKG9-F1
#
_entry.id   AF-A0A932JKG9-F1
#
_cell.length_a   1.000
_cell.length_b   1.000
_cell.length_c   1.000
_cell.angle_alpha   90.00
_cell.angle_beta   90.00
_cell.angle_gamma   90.00
#
_symmetry.space_group_name_H-M   'P 1'
#
loop_
_entity.id
_entity.type
_entity.pdbx_description
1 polymer ?
#
loop_
_entity_poly.entity_id
_entity_poly.type
_entity_poly.pdbx_seq_one_letter_code
_entity_poly.pdbx_strand_id
1 'polypeptide(L)'
;MRQLLILLLAFVPAAAAGGTRRTSVTPEMDKLLIEGIDAIYRMDFAAADAASAKAIALDPTYPHAYLGQAANDLIRFSYGTEQSDPALIKSFDDKAAKAITVAQAWLKKHPDDPDVLFVLGAGHGCLGRMAIVRRQWLKAFTHGRASMKSVRRAIKLDPELYDAYLGLGMFDYYVDTIPRFAGWL
;
A
#
# COMPACT_ATOMS: atom_id res chain seq x y z
N MET A 1 -4.27 -49.36 25.61
CA MET A 1 -5.06 -48.23 25.07
C MET A 1 -4.16 -47.00 25.03
N ARG A 2 -4.09 -46.38 23.84
CA ARG A 2 -3.64 -45.03 23.48
C ARG A 2 -2.15 -44.66 23.62
N GLN A 3 -1.53 -44.67 22.45
CA GLN A 3 -0.25 -44.06 22.06
C GLN A 3 -0.27 -42.54 22.32
N LEU A 4 0.84 -42.00 22.85
CA LEU A 4 1.17 -40.57 22.75
C LEU A 4 2.48 -40.47 21.95
N LEU A 5 2.36 -40.25 20.64
CA LEU A 5 3.45 -39.81 19.77
C LEU A 5 3.61 -38.31 19.96
N ILE A 6 4.69 -37.89 20.61
CA ILE A 6 5.13 -36.50 20.65
C ILE A 6 5.87 -36.23 19.33
N LEU A 7 5.19 -35.62 18.36
CA LEU A 7 5.81 -35.06 17.16
C LEU A 7 6.50 -33.74 17.55
N LEU A 8 7.79 -33.83 17.84
CA LEU A 8 8.70 -32.68 17.82
C LEU A 8 8.81 -32.20 16.37
N LEU A 9 7.95 -31.23 16.00
CA LEU A 9 8.15 -30.41 14.82
C LEU A 9 9.44 -29.61 15.03
N ALA A 10 10.53 -30.08 14.43
CA ALA A 10 11.73 -29.30 14.26
C ALA A 10 11.34 -28.02 13.51
N PHE A 11 11.33 -26.89 14.21
CA PHE A 11 11.31 -25.57 13.60
C PHE A 11 12.67 -25.41 12.92
N VAL A 12 12.79 -25.94 11.71
CA VAL A 12 13.89 -25.57 10.82
C VAL A 12 13.66 -24.09 10.54
N PRO A 13 14.55 -23.19 11.00
CA PRO A 13 14.48 -21.84 10.50
C PRO A 13 14.77 -21.99 9.02
N ALA A 14 13.76 -21.78 8.18
CA ALA A 14 14.01 -21.48 6.79
C ALA A 14 14.95 -20.29 6.83
N ALA A 15 16.22 -20.53 6.55
CA ALA A 15 17.18 -19.47 6.34
C ALA A 15 16.54 -18.65 5.21
N ALA A 16 15.96 -17.50 5.57
CA ALA A 16 15.60 -16.49 4.61
C ALA A 16 16.89 -16.28 3.83
N ALA A 17 16.87 -16.71 2.57
CA ALA A 17 17.98 -16.51 1.67
C ALA A 17 18.06 -15.01 1.47
N GLY A 18 18.72 -14.31 2.41
CA GLY A 18 18.88 -12.87 2.44
C GLY A 18 19.80 -12.41 1.32
N GLY A 19 19.40 -12.68 0.08
CA GLY A 19 19.86 -11.93 -1.06
C GLY A 19 19.26 -10.54 -0.94
N THR A 20 20.07 -9.52 -1.20
CA THR A 20 19.56 -8.15 -1.25
C THR A 20 18.46 -8.08 -2.30
N ARG A 21 17.21 -7.88 -1.85
CA ARG A 21 16.04 -7.74 -2.71
C ARG A 21 16.33 -6.76 -3.84
N ARG A 22 16.09 -7.17 -5.09
CA ARG A 22 16.30 -6.28 -6.24
C ARG A 22 15.12 -5.31 -6.34
N THR A 23 15.28 -4.15 -5.71
CA THR A 23 14.28 -3.07 -5.76
C THR A 23 14.50 -2.13 -6.94
N SER A 24 13.41 -1.54 -7.45
CA SER A 24 13.45 -0.44 -8.42
C SER A 24 13.66 0.93 -7.77
N VAL A 25 13.64 1.00 -6.43
CA VAL A 25 13.86 2.24 -5.66
C VAL A 25 15.37 2.51 -5.58
N THR A 26 15.82 3.70 -5.99
CA THR A 26 17.24 4.08 -5.81
C THR A 26 17.52 4.46 -4.35
N PRO A 27 18.76 4.36 -3.85
CA PRO A 27 19.09 4.73 -2.47
C PRO A 27 18.71 6.17 -2.10
N GLU A 28 18.88 7.11 -3.03
CA GLU A 28 18.51 8.51 -2.84
C GLU A 28 17.00 8.71 -2.75
N MET A 29 16.24 7.97 -3.59
CA MET A 29 14.78 7.96 -3.53
C MET A 29 14.30 7.33 -2.22
N ASP A 30 14.85 6.18 -1.85
CA ASP A 30 14.51 5.43 -0.65
C ASP A 30 14.64 6.29 0.61
N LYS A 31 15.75 7.03 0.72
CA LYS A 31 15.97 7.99 1.82
C LYS A 31 14.84 9.02 1.94
N LEU A 32 14.40 9.59 0.82
CA LEU A 32 13.34 10.60 0.80
C LEU A 32 11.96 9.99 1.11
N LEU A 33 11.71 8.76 0.64
CA LEU A 33 10.48 8.02 0.98
C LEU A 33 10.43 7.71 2.47
N ILE A 34 11.53 7.25 3.07
CA ILE A 34 11.63 7.00 4.51
C ILE A 34 11.45 8.30 5.30
N GLU A 35 12.08 9.41 4.90
CA GLU A 35 11.87 10.74 5.52
C GLU A 35 10.38 11.12 5.54
N GLY A 36 9.68 10.87 4.43
CA GLY A 36 8.24 11.11 4.32
C GLY A 36 7.41 10.20 5.23
N ILE A 37 7.71 8.90 5.26
CA ILE A 37 7.04 7.91 6.11
C ILE A 37 7.24 8.24 7.58
N ASP A 38 8.46 8.55 8.01
CA ASP A 38 8.79 8.95 9.38
C ASP A 38 8.07 10.24 9.79
N ALA A 39 7.90 11.18 8.86
CA ALA A 39 7.12 12.39 9.09
C ALA A 39 5.62 12.08 9.28
N ILE A 40 5.05 11.17 8.47
CA ILE A 40 3.67 10.70 8.64
C ILE A 40 3.48 10.05 10.03
N TYR A 41 4.41 9.19 10.47
CA TYR A 41 4.34 8.56 11.80
C TYR A 41 4.41 9.57 12.95
N ARG A 42 5.16 10.66 12.77
CA ARG A 42 5.23 11.78 13.73
C ARG A 42 4.07 12.76 13.61
N MET A 43 3.14 12.53 12.69
CA MET A 43 2.06 13.46 12.34
C MET A 43 2.57 14.83 11.88
N ASP A 44 3.84 14.92 11.45
CA ASP A 44 4.40 16.11 10.81
C ASP A 44 4.07 16.07 9.32
N PHE A 45 2.82 16.38 9.09
CA PHE A 45 2.20 16.33 7.80
C PHE A 45 2.81 17.27 6.76
N ALA A 46 3.33 18.42 7.20
CA ALA A 46 4.01 19.38 6.33
C ALA A 46 5.39 18.85 5.90
N ALA A 47 6.14 18.25 6.83
CA ALA A 47 7.40 17.59 6.50
C ALA A 47 7.20 16.41 5.54
N ALA A 48 6.13 15.63 5.70
CA ALA A 48 5.80 14.53 4.79
C ALA A 48 5.53 15.01 3.35
N ASP A 49 4.80 16.12 3.19
CA ASP A 49 4.58 16.73 1.86
C ASP A 49 5.89 17.25 1.26
N ALA A 50 6.74 17.87 2.06
CA ALA A 50 8.05 18.38 1.62
C ALA A 50 8.98 17.25 1.16
N ALA A 51 9.06 16.14 1.91
CA ALA A 51 9.83 14.96 1.54
C ALA A 51 9.32 14.35 0.22
N SER A 52 8.00 14.20 0.09
CA SER A 52 7.39 13.71 -1.14
C SER A 52 7.67 14.64 -2.34
N ALA A 53 7.65 15.96 -2.14
CA ALA A 53 7.97 16.92 -3.19
C ALA A 53 9.44 16.82 -3.64
N LYS A 54 10.39 16.65 -2.71
CA LYS A 54 11.80 16.38 -3.04
C LYS A 54 11.94 15.08 -3.84
N ALA A 55 11.24 14.01 -3.44
CA ALA A 55 11.27 12.72 -4.12
C ALA A 55 10.68 12.81 -5.55
N ILE A 56 9.57 13.53 -5.73
CA ILE A 56 8.99 13.79 -7.05
C ILE A 56 9.94 14.61 -7.93
N ALA A 57 10.65 15.59 -7.35
CA ALA A 57 11.63 16.38 -8.10
C ALA A 57 12.84 15.55 -8.54
N LEU A 58 13.22 14.53 -7.75
CA LEU A 58 14.30 13.60 -8.09
C LEU A 58 13.96 12.73 -9.29
N ASP A 59 12.78 12.11 -9.30
CA ASP A 59 12.25 11.39 -10.45
C ASP A 59 10.72 11.55 -10.55
N PRO A 60 10.22 12.45 -11.43
CA PRO A 60 8.79 12.67 -11.58
C PRO A 60 8.03 11.48 -12.14
N THR A 61 8.74 10.50 -12.72
CA THR A 61 8.15 9.31 -13.33
C THR A 61 8.01 8.16 -12.34
N TYR A 62 8.71 8.21 -11.20
CA TYR A 62 8.66 7.18 -10.19
C TYR A 62 7.44 7.36 -9.27
N PRO A 63 6.60 6.32 -9.07
CA PRO A 63 5.27 6.49 -8.51
C PRO A 63 5.20 6.55 -6.97
N HIS A 64 6.23 6.08 -6.25
CA HIS A 64 6.20 5.91 -4.79
C HIS A 64 5.90 7.20 -4.02
N ALA A 65 6.51 8.32 -4.43
CA ALA A 65 6.33 9.59 -3.74
C ALA A 65 4.90 10.15 -3.88
N TYR A 66 4.24 9.90 -5.02
CA TYR A 66 2.83 10.27 -5.21
C TYR A 66 1.90 9.45 -4.30
N LEU A 67 2.21 8.17 -4.09
CA LEU A 67 1.50 7.37 -3.08
C LEU A 67 1.71 7.96 -1.68
N GLY A 68 2.93 8.39 -1.34
CA GLY A 68 3.23 9.09 -0.09
C GLY A 68 2.33 10.31 0.15
N GLN A 69 2.11 11.14 -0.87
CA GLN A 69 1.19 12.28 -0.78
C GLN A 69 -0.27 11.85 -0.51
N ALA A 70 -0.75 10.81 -1.19
CA ALA A 70 -2.10 10.29 -0.97
C ALA A 70 -2.26 9.66 0.42
N ALA A 71 -1.24 8.92 0.88
CA ALA A 71 -1.21 8.34 2.21
C ALA A 71 -1.22 9.43 3.29
N ASN A 72 -0.44 10.51 3.11
CA ASN A 72 -0.41 11.65 4.02
C ASN A 72 -1.82 12.22 4.24
N ASP A 73 -2.57 12.48 3.17
CA ASP A 73 -3.94 13.00 3.28
C ASP A 73 -4.91 12.00 3.89
N LEU A 74 -4.75 10.70 3.61
CA LEU A 74 -5.58 9.66 4.22
C LEU A 74 -5.36 9.58 5.74
N ILE A 75 -4.11 9.72 6.20
CA ILE A 75 -3.77 9.74 7.62
C ILE A 75 -4.28 11.03 8.28
N ARG A 76 -4.10 12.20 7.64
CA ARG A 76 -4.72 13.47 8.06
C ARG A 76 -6.23 13.33 8.22
N PHE A 77 -6.90 12.73 7.23
CA PHE A 77 -8.34 12.50 7.29
C PHE A 77 -8.75 11.56 8.43
N SER A 78 -7.95 10.52 8.68
CA SER A 78 -8.29 9.46 9.65
C SER A 78 -8.04 9.85 11.10
N TYR A 79 -7.01 10.66 11.35
CA TYR A 79 -6.50 10.93 12.70
C TYR A 79 -6.27 12.41 13.00
N GLY A 80 -6.40 13.30 12.01
CA GLY A 80 -6.31 14.75 12.19
C GLY A 80 -7.62 15.37 12.66
N THR A 81 -7.62 16.70 12.75
CA THR A 81 -8.78 17.50 13.17
C THR A 81 -9.72 17.83 12.01
N GLU A 82 -9.23 17.68 10.78
CA GLU A 82 -9.86 17.99 9.50
C GLU A 82 -10.74 16.84 9.00
N GLN A 83 -11.19 15.98 9.91
CA GLN A 83 -12.04 14.85 9.58
C GLN A 83 -13.33 15.37 8.92
N SER A 84 -13.55 14.96 7.67
CA SER A 84 -14.66 15.42 6.81
C SER A 84 -14.48 16.76 6.08
N ASP A 85 -13.29 17.38 6.07
CA ASP A 85 -13.01 18.54 5.23
C ASP A 85 -13.12 18.18 3.72
N PRO A 86 -14.06 18.79 2.96
CA PRO A 86 -14.18 18.55 1.53
C PRO A 86 -12.91 18.88 0.73
N ALA A 87 -12.13 19.86 1.15
CA ALA A 87 -10.89 20.24 0.48
C ALA A 87 -9.82 19.14 0.64
N LEU A 88 -9.69 18.59 1.85
CA LEU A 88 -8.79 17.47 2.11
C LEU A 88 -9.21 16.21 1.32
N ILE A 89 -10.51 15.90 1.28
CA ILE A 89 -11.03 14.77 0.50
C ILE A 89 -10.70 14.95 -0.98
N LYS A 90 -10.88 16.15 -1.53
CA LYS A 90 -10.53 16.44 -2.92
C LYS A 90 -9.03 16.30 -3.15
N SER A 91 -8.20 16.82 -2.25
CA SER A 91 -6.73 16.70 -2.34
C SER A 91 -6.30 15.23 -2.37
N PHE A 92 -6.87 14.42 -1.48
CA PHE A 92 -6.66 12.98 -1.45
C PHE A 92 -7.05 12.31 -2.77
N ASP A 93 -8.27 12.58 -3.27
CA ASP A 93 -8.77 11.97 -4.51
C ASP A 93 -7.85 12.30 -5.70
N ASP A 94 -7.41 13.56 -5.82
CA ASP A 94 -6.49 14.01 -6.88
C ASP A 94 -5.10 13.33 -6.77
N LYS A 95 -4.52 13.28 -5.56
CA LYS A 95 -3.20 12.66 -5.30
C LYS A 95 -3.23 11.15 -5.52
N ALA A 96 -4.28 10.47 -5.05
CA ALA A 96 -4.45 9.03 -5.25
C ALA A 96 -4.62 8.69 -6.74
N ALA A 97 -5.41 9.47 -7.48
CA ALA A 97 -5.57 9.30 -8.93
C ALA A 97 -4.23 9.54 -9.66
N LYS A 98 -3.46 10.55 -9.23
CA LYS A 98 -2.11 10.81 -9.78
C LYS A 98 -1.17 9.63 -9.52
N ALA A 99 -1.11 9.10 -8.31
CA ALA A 99 -0.27 7.94 -7.96
C ALA A 99 -0.58 6.73 -8.84
N ILE A 100 -1.88 6.40 -9.01
CA ILE A 100 -2.33 5.31 -9.88
C ILE A 100 -1.94 5.56 -11.34
N THR A 101 -2.12 6.79 -11.83
CA THR A 101 -1.81 7.15 -13.23
C THR A 101 -0.32 7.02 -13.53
N VAL A 102 0.54 7.50 -12.62
CA VAL A 102 2.00 7.40 -12.76
C VAL A 102 2.45 5.95 -12.66
N ALA A 103 1.91 5.17 -11.71
CA ALA A 103 2.22 3.75 -11.57
C ALA A 103 1.82 2.95 -12.81
N GLN A 104 0.63 3.20 -13.38
CA GLN A 104 0.21 2.56 -14.63
C GLN A 104 1.12 2.93 -15.80
N ALA A 105 1.57 4.18 -15.91
CA ALA A 105 2.49 4.62 -16.95
C ALA A 105 3.86 3.95 -16.82
N TRP A 106 4.37 3.79 -15.60
CA TRP A 106 5.61 3.05 -15.32
C TRP A 106 5.48 1.58 -15.72
N LEU A 107 4.40 0.90 -15.29
CA LEU A 107 4.17 -0.52 -15.56
C LEU A 107 3.93 -0.83 -17.04
N LYS A 108 3.60 0.15 -17.89
CA LYS A 108 3.60 -0.06 -19.35
C LYS A 108 5.01 -0.32 -19.91
N LYS A 109 6.03 0.25 -19.27
CA LYS A 109 7.44 0.08 -19.65
C LYS A 109 8.13 -1.03 -18.86
N HIS A 110 7.74 -1.19 -17.59
CA HIS A 110 8.31 -2.16 -16.64
C HIS A 110 7.19 -3.05 -16.07
N PRO A 111 6.62 -3.98 -16.87
CA PRO A 111 5.38 -4.68 -16.50
C PRO A 111 5.48 -5.59 -15.28
N ASP A 112 6.68 -6.02 -14.90
CA ASP A 112 6.96 -6.94 -13.80
C ASP A 112 7.77 -6.28 -12.67
N ASP A 113 7.64 -4.97 -12.49
CA ASP A 113 8.23 -4.25 -11.35
C ASP A 113 7.37 -4.47 -10.08
N PRO A 114 7.83 -5.28 -9.10
CA PRO A 114 7.04 -5.62 -7.92
C PRO A 114 6.77 -4.41 -7.02
N ASP A 115 7.74 -3.50 -6.87
CA ASP A 115 7.60 -2.30 -6.05
C ASP A 115 6.48 -1.40 -6.60
N VAL A 116 6.47 -1.20 -7.93
CA VAL A 116 5.43 -0.36 -8.55
C VAL A 116 4.08 -1.06 -8.62
N LEU A 117 4.04 -2.39 -8.76
CA LEU A 117 2.79 -3.14 -8.62
C LEU A 117 2.22 -2.99 -7.20
N PHE A 118 3.07 -2.99 -6.17
CA PHE A 118 2.65 -2.67 -4.81
C PHE A 118 2.13 -1.24 -4.71
N VAL A 119 2.80 -0.24 -5.28
CA VAL A 119 2.31 1.15 -5.29
C VAL A 119 0.93 1.27 -5.94
N LEU A 120 0.73 0.63 -7.09
CA LEU A 120 -0.57 0.59 -7.78
C LEU A 120 -1.63 -0.06 -6.88
N GLY A 121 -1.27 -1.16 -6.22
CA GLY A 121 -2.13 -1.86 -5.27
C GLY A 121 -2.50 -0.99 -4.07
N ALA A 122 -1.51 -0.35 -3.45
CA ALA A 122 -1.65 0.53 -2.30
C ALA A 122 -2.47 1.79 -2.62
N GLY A 123 -2.31 2.38 -3.82
CA GLY A 123 -3.13 3.50 -4.27
C GLY A 123 -4.62 3.14 -4.35
N HIS A 124 -4.94 1.98 -4.92
CA HIS A 124 -6.31 1.45 -4.89
C HIS A 124 -6.76 1.09 -3.46
N GLY A 125 -5.88 0.56 -2.62
CA GLY A 125 -6.17 0.28 -1.21
C GLY A 125 -6.55 1.55 -0.44
N CYS A 126 -5.84 2.66 -0.66
CA CYS A 126 -6.15 3.96 -0.07
C CYS A 126 -7.54 4.45 -0.50
N LEU A 127 -7.87 4.38 -1.80
CA LEU A 127 -9.21 4.71 -2.29
C LEU A 127 -10.28 3.80 -1.67
N GLY A 128 -9.99 2.51 -1.52
CA GLY A 128 -10.85 1.54 -0.85
C GLY A 128 -11.13 1.94 0.60
N ARG A 129 -10.07 2.30 1.36
CA ARG A 129 -10.19 2.76 2.74
C ARG A 129 -11.03 4.04 2.84
N MET A 130 -10.78 5.02 1.97
CA MET A 130 -11.57 6.25 1.91
C MET A 130 -13.04 5.99 1.58
N ALA A 131 -13.31 5.04 0.68
CA ALA A 131 -14.67 4.63 0.35
C ALA A 131 -15.37 3.94 1.54
N ILE A 132 -14.67 3.08 2.30
CA ILE A 132 -15.22 2.42 3.51
C ILE A 132 -15.66 3.48 4.54
N VAL A 133 -14.77 4.41 4.89
CA VAL A 133 -15.07 5.44 5.92
C VAL A 133 -16.21 6.37 5.48
N ARG A 134 -16.37 6.58 4.17
CA ARG A 134 -17.49 7.35 3.57
C ARG A 134 -18.72 6.49 3.26
N ARG A 135 -18.77 5.22 3.70
CA ARG A 135 -19.88 4.26 3.50
C ARG A 135 -20.22 3.98 2.03
N GLN A 136 -19.24 4.09 1.14
CA GLN A 136 -19.36 3.86 -0.29
C GLN A 136 -18.98 2.41 -0.64
N TRP A 137 -19.75 1.44 -0.13
CA TRP A 137 -19.41 0.02 -0.14
C TRP A 137 -19.07 -0.56 -1.52
N LEU A 138 -19.83 -0.20 -2.55
CA LEU A 138 -19.56 -0.69 -3.91
C LEU A 138 -18.22 -0.17 -4.45
N LYS A 139 -17.89 1.10 -4.18
CA LYS A 139 -16.59 1.67 -4.56
C LYS A 139 -15.44 1.05 -3.75
N ALA A 140 -15.67 0.82 -2.46
CA ALA A 140 -14.70 0.13 -1.61
C ALA A 140 -14.39 -1.25 -2.17
N PHE A 141 -15.41 -2.00 -2.58
CA PHE A 141 -15.26 -3.32 -3.17
C PHE A 141 -14.47 -3.29 -4.49
N THR A 142 -14.84 -2.42 -5.44
CA THR A 142 -14.15 -2.33 -6.73
C THR A 142 -12.68 -1.96 -6.56
N HIS A 143 -12.38 -1.01 -5.67
CA HIS A 143 -11.01 -0.62 -5.35
C HIS A 143 -10.25 -1.72 -4.60
N GLY A 144 -10.89 -2.43 -3.67
CA GLY A 144 -10.28 -3.57 -2.98
C GLY A 144 -9.87 -4.69 -3.96
N ARG A 145 -10.76 -5.04 -4.90
CA ARG A 145 -10.45 -6.02 -5.96
C ARG A 145 -9.31 -5.56 -6.87
N ALA A 146 -9.30 -4.29 -7.27
CA ALA A 146 -8.22 -3.72 -8.07
C ALA A 146 -6.88 -3.72 -7.32
N SER A 147 -6.91 -3.39 -6.02
CA SER A 147 -5.76 -3.43 -5.13
C SER A 147 -5.17 -4.85 -5.08
N MET A 148 -5.99 -5.85 -4.77
CA MET A 148 -5.54 -7.24 -4.64
C MET A 148 -5.01 -7.85 -5.93
N LYS A 149 -5.52 -7.42 -7.09
CA LYS A 149 -4.96 -7.86 -8.38
C LYS A 149 -3.48 -7.49 -8.50
N SER A 150 -3.11 -6.28 -8.09
CA SER A 150 -1.73 -5.79 -8.19
C SER A 150 -0.86 -6.28 -7.04
N VAL A 151 -1.34 -6.23 -5.79
CA VAL A 151 -0.61 -6.69 -4.59
C VAL A 151 -0.24 -8.16 -4.70
N ARG A 152 -1.18 -9.05 -5.07
CA ARG A 152 -0.90 -10.48 -5.21
C ARG A 152 0.10 -10.76 -6.33
N ARG A 153 0.09 -9.97 -7.40
CA ARG A 153 1.09 -10.07 -8.47
C ARG A 153 2.46 -9.61 -7.98
N ALA A 154 2.54 -8.52 -7.22
CA ALA A 154 3.78 -8.04 -6.61
C ALA A 154 4.41 -9.12 -5.72
N ILE A 155 3.63 -9.70 -4.79
CA ILE A 155 4.07 -10.79 -3.91
C ILE A 155 4.52 -12.02 -4.71
N LYS A 156 3.82 -12.36 -5.80
CA LYS A 156 4.21 -13.49 -6.65
C LYS A 156 5.56 -13.26 -7.35
N LEU A 157 5.82 -12.04 -7.79
CA LEU A 157 7.08 -11.67 -8.43
C LEU A 157 8.21 -11.53 -7.42
N ASP A 158 7.89 -11.08 -6.22
CA ASP A 158 8.83 -10.80 -5.15
C ASP A 158 8.23 -11.13 -3.77
N PRO A 159 8.43 -12.38 -3.31
CA PRO A 159 7.94 -12.83 -2.01
C PRO A 159 8.59 -12.13 -0.81
N GLU A 160 9.70 -11.42 -1.01
CA GLU A 160 10.41 -10.69 0.04
C GLU A 160 9.95 -9.22 0.14
N LEU A 161 8.99 -8.80 -0.68
CA LEU A 161 8.30 -7.52 -0.56
C LEU A 161 7.34 -7.55 0.64
N TYR A 162 7.89 -7.48 1.85
CA TYR A 162 7.12 -7.64 3.09
C TYR A 162 6.02 -6.59 3.27
N ASP A 163 6.21 -5.36 2.78
CA ASP A 163 5.22 -4.29 2.86
C ASP A 163 3.90 -4.65 2.16
N ALA A 164 3.96 -5.47 1.10
CA ALA A 164 2.78 -5.92 0.37
C ALA A 164 1.88 -6.85 1.21
N TYR A 165 2.44 -7.57 2.18
CA TYR A 165 1.68 -8.49 3.04
C TYR A 165 0.77 -7.75 4.02
N LEU A 166 1.13 -6.53 4.42
CA LEU A 166 0.25 -5.70 5.25
C LEU A 166 -1.07 -5.41 4.52
N GLY A 167 -0.99 -5.04 3.24
CA GLY A 167 -2.17 -4.80 2.41
C GLY A 167 -3.00 -6.07 2.18
N LEU A 168 -2.35 -7.21 1.95
CA LEU A 168 -3.01 -8.49 1.79
C LEU A 168 -3.75 -8.92 3.07
N GLY A 169 -3.08 -8.87 4.22
CA GLY A 169 -3.67 -9.24 5.51
C GLY A 169 -4.86 -8.36 5.89
N MET A 170 -4.77 -7.05 5.64
CA MET A 170 -5.91 -6.15 5.83
C MET A 170 -7.10 -6.54 4.96
N PHE A 171 -6.88 -6.83 3.67
CA PHE A 171 -7.96 -7.23 2.77
C PHE A 171 -8.63 -8.53 3.22
N ASP A 172 -7.83 -9.56 3.54
CA ASP A 172 -8.35 -10.85 3.97
C ASP A 172 -9.15 -10.72 5.28
N TYR A 173 -8.68 -9.91 6.23
CA TYR A 173 -9.42 -9.58 7.46
C TYR A 173 -10.77 -8.91 7.15
N TYR A 174 -10.80 -7.89 6.29
CA TYR A 174 -12.05 -7.18 5.99
C TYR A 174 -13.06 -8.05 5.25
N VAL A 175 -12.63 -8.88 4.31
CA VAL A 175 -13.54 -9.77 3.58
C VAL A 175 -14.14 -10.83 4.51
N ASP A 176 -13.36 -11.38 5.45
CA ASP A 176 -13.87 -12.37 6.41
C ASP A 176 -14.91 -11.78 7.38
N THR A 177 -14.83 -10.48 7.67
CA THR A 177 -15.82 -9.78 8.49
C THR A 177 -17.15 -9.48 7.76
N ILE A 178 -17.23 -9.65 6.44
CA ILE A 178 -18.48 -9.42 5.69
C ILE A 178 -19.41 -10.64 5.86
N PRO A 179 -20.70 -10.43 6.22
CA PRO A 179 -21.65 -11.52 6.35
C PRO A 179 -21.72 -12.39 5.08
N ARG A 180 -21.68 -13.72 5.24
CA ARG A 180 -21.58 -14.69 4.11
C ARG A 180 -22.65 -14.53 3.03
N PHE A 181 -23.82 -13.96 3.34
CA PHE A 181 -24.89 -13.70 2.36
C PHE A 181 -24.54 -12.59 1.37
N ALA A 182 -23.55 -11.75 1.67
CA ALA A 182 -23.00 -10.72 0.80
C ALA A 182 -21.66 -11.12 0.16
N GLY A 183 -21.24 -12.39 0.27
CA GLY A 183 -19.97 -12.91 -0.23
C GLY A 183 -19.79 -12.93 -1.76
N TRP A 184 -20.77 -12.40 -2.52
CA TRP A 184 -20.65 -12.13 -3.97
C TRP A 184 -19.97 -10.79 -4.30
N LEU A 185 -19.73 -9.96 -3.28
CA LEU A 185 -18.90 -8.76 -3.27
C LEU A 185 -17.54 -9.28 -2.84
#